data_AF-A0A933X6M6-F1
#
_entry.id   AF-A0A933X6M6-F1
#
_cell.length_a   1.000
_cell.length_b   1.000
_cell.length_c   1.000
_cell.angle_alpha   90.00
_cell.angle_beta   90.00
_cell.angle_gamma   90.00
#
_symmetry.space_group_name_H-M   'P 1'
#
loop_
_entity.id
_entity.type
_entity.pdbx_description
1 polymer ?
#
loop_
_entity_poly.entity_id
_entity_poly.type
_entity_poly.pdbx_seq_one_letter_code
_entity_poly.pdbx_strand_id
1 'polypeptide(L)'
;MKLTFLKNRFLFATVLSLLLAQTCLGQSAQTDASSPSAAPFAIPTFHCLGLYWSPPGGAADKEVQVRYRRQGASDWKEALPMRFNPIPNTDEDLTDYRGSIVHLTPATTYEVQLTLTGTQTTANLTATTWREEFPVGETIRVGDRDTPLAITNSGTPTAWRVYDGRGAIINVRHQHDSCITINASNVIVRGFTLKGAGAATNTTTKPIGAIRLEGGHDVVIEDCDVSDWGRLNPKTGFGVNYDSAIYSRSAPLKRLIVQRCKLHHPTCDGSNWHEPTYPTHSMGPQCITLFDTAGNHVIRYNECWSDLEHMYNDIIGGGSNGSFRGSPGHDSDIYGNFVSHCWDDGLEVEGGNRNVRVWDNYITQTLIAIGNAATSIGPLYLWRNVTVRHQAQPGAPGYHFLKMGFAGSEDWMTGHMYIFHNTVFRADEWLPTGGLGGDRIVKHTVSRNNILHVRGPRNHSASNNRRNTGNDFDYDFFNGRVPEGHEAHGIRGEPAYATGAGFDPATKTGRFQLAPNSPGASAGQPIPNFSDGFIGQAPDIGAHQRGAPPMEFGVGAHR
;
A
#
# COMPACT_ATOMS: atom_id res chain seq x y z
N MET A 1 28.60 7.53 58.86
CA MET A 1 29.71 7.55 59.86
C MET A 1 30.93 6.85 59.25
N LYS A 2 32.17 7.18 59.64
CA LYS A 2 33.41 6.81 58.91
C LYS A 2 34.12 5.55 59.45
N LEU A 3 35.11 5.10 58.65
CA LEU A 3 36.22 4.13 58.82
C LEU A 3 35.98 2.75 58.18
N THR A 4 36.73 2.20 57.19
CA THR A 4 38.13 2.27 56.67
C THR A 4 39.25 1.55 57.45
N PHE A 5 39.72 0.39 56.94
CA PHE A 5 41.13 -0.09 56.79
C PHE A 5 41.09 -1.42 55.96
N LEU A 6 41.92 -1.81 54.96
CA LEU A 6 43.08 -1.29 54.19
C LEU A 6 44.49 -1.84 54.56
N LYS A 7 45.03 -2.85 53.82
CA LYS A 7 46.41 -2.91 53.21
C LYS A 7 46.87 -4.26 52.59
N ASN A 8 47.68 -4.14 51.51
CA ASN A 8 48.80 -5.00 50.99
C ASN A 8 48.52 -6.47 50.53
N ARG A 9 49.07 -7.03 49.42
CA ARG A 9 50.42 -7.04 48.75
C ARG A 9 51.46 -7.94 49.47
N PHE A 10 52.27 -8.81 48.84
CA PHE A 10 52.62 -9.14 47.42
C PHE A 10 52.51 -10.69 47.18
N LEU A 11 53.29 -11.52 46.42
CA LEU A 11 54.54 -11.40 45.59
C LEU A 11 54.79 -12.64 44.65
N PHE A 12 54.97 -12.44 43.32
CA PHE A 12 55.53 -13.37 42.29
C PHE A 12 54.77 -14.71 42.00
N ALA A 13 54.94 -15.44 40.88
CA ALA A 13 56.06 -15.50 39.92
C ALA A 13 55.63 -15.69 38.43
N THR A 14 56.60 -15.58 37.51
CA THR A 14 56.42 -15.66 36.04
C THR A 14 57.11 -16.91 35.46
N VAL A 15 56.45 -17.65 34.57
CA VAL A 15 57.08 -18.63 33.68
C VAL A 15 56.59 -18.40 32.25
N LEU A 16 57.53 -18.36 31.31
CA LEU A 16 57.28 -18.14 29.88
C LEU A 16 57.17 -19.49 29.17
N SER A 17 56.31 -19.59 28.15
CA SER A 17 56.31 -20.72 27.20
C SER A 17 55.84 -20.25 25.83
N LEU A 18 56.73 -20.30 24.84
CA LEU A 18 56.38 -20.06 23.45
C LEU A 18 55.73 -21.30 22.85
N LEU A 19 54.64 -21.11 22.11
CA LEU A 19 54.27 -22.00 21.00
C LEU A 19 53.88 -21.12 19.81
N LEU A 20 54.25 -21.52 18.59
CA LEU A 20 53.96 -20.74 17.39
C LEU A 20 52.49 -20.95 16.98
N ALA A 21 51.78 -19.85 16.71
CA ALA A 21 50.55 -19.84 15.94
C ALA A 21 50.78 -18.98 14.69
N GLN A 22 50.36 -19.47 13.52
CA GLN A 22 50.61 -18.80 12.24
C GLN A 22 49.69 -17.59 12.07
N THR A 23 50.26 -16.44 11.70
CA THR A 23 49.50 -15.23 11.36
C THR A 23 48.93 -15.34 9.95
N CYS A 24 47.80 -16.02 9.80
CA CYS A 24 46.92 -15.80 8.65
C CYS A 24 46.25 -14.44 8.82
N LEU A 25 46.73 -13.43 8.08
CA LEU A 25 46.05 -12.14 7.92
C LEU A 25 44.77 -12.34 7.10
N GLY A 26 43.72 -12.83 7.75
CA GLY A 26 42.38 -12.79 7.19
C GLY A 26 41.95 -11.33 7.07
N GLN A 27 41.85 -10.82 5.85
CA GLN A 27 41.22 -9.53 5.60
C GLN A 27 39.79 -9.61 6.13
N SER A 28 39.45 -8.75 7.10
CA SER A 28 38.07 -8.50 7.45
C SER A 28 37.40 -7.89 6.22
N ALA A 29 36.56 -8.67 5.54
CA ALA A 29 35.70 -8.14 4.50
C ALA A 29 34.76 -7.13 5.15
N GLN A 30 35.09 -5.84 5.04
CA GLN A 30 34.08 -4.81 5.10
C GLN A 30 33.06 -5.15 4.02
N THR A 31 31.80 -5.30 4.41
CA THR A 31 30.70 -5.26 3.47
C THR A 31 30.63 -3.83 2.95
N ASP A 32 31.27 -3.59 1.80
CA ASP A 32 31.12 -2.33 1.08
C ASP A 32 29.62 -2.08 0.89
N ALA A 33 29.16 -0.89 1.29
CA ALA A 33 27.80 -0.46 0.99
C ALA A 33 27.64 -0.48 -0.53
N SER A 34 26.70 -1.28 -1.03
CA SER A 34 26.63 -1.61 -2.45
C SER A 34 26.40 -0.35 -3.27
N SER A 35 27.41 0.05 -4.05
CA SER A 35 27.30 1.22 -4.92
C SER A 35 26.10 1.06 -5.86
N PRO A 36 25.25 2.09 -6.04
CA PRO A 36 24.03 1.99 -6.84
C PRO A 36 24.26 1.41 -8.24
N SER A 37 23.35 0.52 -8.67
CA SER A 37 23.58 -0.29 -9.88
C SER A 37 23.55 0.53 -11.17
N ALA A 38 24.72 0.63 -11.82
CA ALA A 38 24.86 1.24 -13.15
C ALA A 38 24.09 0.48 -14.25
N ALA A 39 23.87 -0.82 -14.06
CA ALA A 39 22.95 -1.61 -14.88
C ALA A 39 21.51 -1.45 -14.36
N PRO A 40 20.52 -1.10 -15.21
CA PRO A 40 19.15 -0.96 -14.77
C PRO A 40 18.51 -2.33 -14.52
N PHE A 41 17.48 -2.36 -13.69
CA PHE A 41 16.66 -3.54 -13.46
C PHE A 41 15.18 -3.19 -13.26
N ALA A 42 14.33 -4.21 -13.28
CA ALA A 42 12.90 -4.07 -13.06
C ALA A 42 12.38 -5.15 -12.10
N ILE A 43 11.44 -4.76 -11.23
CA ILE A 43 10.74 -5.63 -10.29
C ILE A 43 9.29 -5.77 -10.77
N PRO A 44 8.87 -6.95 -11.27
CA PRO A 44 7.52 -7.16 -11.81
C PRO A 44 6.48 -7.49 -10.74
N THR A 45 5.24 -7.14 -11.05
CA THR A 45 3.98 -7.69 -10.51
C THR A 45 3.12 -8.22 -11.69
N PHE A 46 1.81 -8.43 -11.51
CA PHE A 46 0.89 -8.84 -12.60
C PHE A 46 0.71 -7.76 -13.69
N HIS A 47 0.63 -6.49 -13.31
CA HIS A 47 0.29 -5.39 -14.23
C HIS A 47 1.32 -4.25 -14.26
N CYS A 48 2.39 -4.36 -13.47
CA CYS A 48 3.36 -3.29 -13.31
C CYS A 48 4.82 -3.79 -13.39
N LEU A 49 5.71 -2.88 -13.77
CA LEU A 49 7.16 -3.02 -13.67
C LEU A 49 7.71 -1.82 -12.88
N GLY A 50 8.19 -2.06 -11.65
CA GLY A 50 8.96 -1.06 -10.91
C GLY A 50 10.40 -1.00 -11.44
N LEU A 51 10.79 0.15 -11.98
CA LEU A 51 12.07 0.41 -12.64
C LEU A 51 13.08 1.08 -11.70
N TYR A 52 14.36 0.74 -11.89
CA TYR A 52 15.50 1.19 -11.08
C TYR A 52 16.73 1.40 -11.98
N TRP A 53 17.42 2.55 -11.85
CA TRP A 53 18.68 2.82 -12.57
C TRP A 53 19.55 3.92 -11.91
N SER A 54 20.87 3.73 -11.94
CA SER A 54 21.87 4.76 -11.60
C SER A 54 22.77 5.08 -12.81
N PRO A 55 22.33 5.94 -13.74
CA PRO A 55 23.07 6.25 -14.96
C PRO A 55 24.30 7.13 -14.67
N PRO A 56 25.45 6.86 -15.33
CA PRO A 56 26.58 7.80 -15.35
C PRO A 56 26.15 9.20 -15.83
N GLY A 57 26.37 10.20 -14.97
CA GLY A 57 25.97 11.59 -15.22
C GLY A 57 24.54 11.96 -14.80
N GLY A 58 23.83 11.07 -14.09
CA GLY A 58 22.57 11.36 -13.42
C GLY A 58 22.66 12.52 -12.42
N ALA A 59 21.61 13.33 -12.34
CA ALA A 59 21.55 14.54 -11.52
C ALA A 59 20.10 15.07 -11.40
N ALA A 60 19.86 15.95 -10.42
CA ALA A 60 18.54 16.49 -10.08
C ALA A 60 17.88 17.33 -11.21
N ASP A 61 18.66 17.83 -12.17
CA ASP A 61 18.21 18.60 -13.33
C ASP A 61 17.80 17.71 -14.53
N LYS A 62 17.92 16.38 -14.41
CA LYS A 62 17.68 15.43 -15.52
C LYS A 62 16.71 14.34 -15.09
N GLU A 63 15.69 14.10 -15.90
CA GLU A 63 14.84 12.91 -15.82
C GLU A 63 15.38 11.78 -16.71
N VAL A 64 15.04 10.53 -16.41
CA VAL A 64 15.22 9.39 -17.32
C VAL A 64 13.91 9.17 -18.07
N GLN A 65 13.97 9.37 -19.39
CA GLN A 65 12.86 9.06 -20.30
C GLN A 65 12.70 7.55 -20.42
N VAL A 66 11.46 7.06 -20.32
CA VAL A 66 11.12 5.64 -20.36
C VAL A 66 10.27 5.34 -21.58
N ARG A 67 10.73 4.41 -22.42
CA ARG A 67 9.94 3.86 -23.53
C ARG A 67 9.85 2.35 -23.38
N TYR A 68 8.71 1.77 -23.72
CA TYR A 68 8.49 0.33 -23.58
C TYR A 68 7.62 -0.24 -24.70
N ARG A 69 7.76 -1.54 -24.95
CA ARG A 69 6.88 -2.29 -25.85
C ARG A 69 6.81 -3.76 -25.46
N ARG A 70 5.75 -4.47 -25.87
CA ARG A 70 5.71 -5.94 -25.77
C ARG A 70 6.84 -6.50 -26.64
N GLN A 71 7.55 -7.51 -26.16
CA GLN A 71 8.64 -8.13 -26.91
C GLN A 71 8.15 -8.61 -28.29
N GLY A 72 8.91 -8.26 -29.35
CA GLY A 72 8.55 -8.55 -30.74
C GLY A 72 7.52 -7.63 -31.39
N ALA A 73 6.92 -6.67 -30.66
CA ALA A 73 6.11 -5.62 -31.28
C ALA A 73 6.99 -4.57 -31.98
N SER A 74 6.44 -3.86 -32.98
CA SER A 74 7.09 -2.69 -33.57
C SER A 74 7.07 -1.50 -32.62
N ASP A 75 5.88 -1.19 -32.10
CA ASP A 75 5.53 0.15 -31.62
C ASP A 75 5.96 0.39 -30.18
N TRP A 76 6.70 1.49 -29.96
CA TRP A 76 7.16 1.93 -28.65
C TRP A 76 6.17 2.90 -28.02
N LYS A 77 5.59 2.50 -26.88
CA LYS A 77 4.88 3.39 -25.96
C LYS A 77 5.86 4.18 -25.10
N GLU A 78 5.38 5.29 -24.55
CA GLU A 78 6.09 6.09 -23.56
C GLU A 78 5.49 5.86 -22.17
N ALA A 79 6.32 5.95 -21.14
CA ALA A 79 5.93 5.85 -19.75
C ALA A 79 6.43 7.08 -18.97
N LEU A 80 5.83 7.33 -17.80
CA LEU A 80 6.17 8.50 -16.98
C LEU A 80 7.68 8.53 -16.68
N PRO A 81 8.38 9.66 -16.94
CA PRO A 81 9.81 9.76 -16.69
C PRO A 81 10.19 9.50 -15.22
N MET A 82 11.34 8.84 -15.02
CA MET A 82 11.88 8.59 -13.68
C MET A 82 12.62 9.85 -13.22
N ARG A 83 12.38 10.29 -11.98
CA ARG A 83 13.07 11.43 -11.36
C ARG A 83 14.25 10.99 -10.51
N PHE A 84 15.27 11.83 -10.46
CA PHE A 84 16.42 11.69 -9.57
C PHE A 84 15.98 11.98 -8.14
N ASN A 85 16.13 11.02 -7.22
CA ASN A 85 15.75 11.19 -5.81
C ASN A 85 16.53 10.26 -4.85
N PRO A 86 17.88 10.19 -4.89
CA PRO A 86 18.64 9.33 -3.99
C PRO A 86 18.43 9.74 -2.52
N ILE A 87 18.10 8.77 -1.68
CA ILE A 87 17.87 9.00 -0.24
C ILE A 87 19.13 8.63 0.55
N PRO A 88 19.77 9.59 1.24
CA PRO A 88 21.01 9.34 1.95
C PRO A 88 20.80 8.56 3.25
N ASN A 89 21.82 7.80 3.66
CA ASN A 89 21.88 7.05 4.93
C ASN A 89 20.88 5.89 5.05
N THR A 90 20.48 5.24 3.95
CA THR A 90 19.70 3.99 4.00
C THR A 90 20.03 3.03 2.86
N ASP A 91 20.11 1.74 3.17
CA ASP A 91 20.31 0.66 2.19
C ASP A 91 19.00 0.24 1.49
N GLU A 92 17.85 0.80 1.88
CA GLU A 92 16.58 0.63 1.15
C GLU A 92 16.51 1.47 -0.14
N ASP A 93 17.49 2.36 -0.36
CA ASP A 93 17.61 3.20 -1.55
C ASP A 93 18.46 2.52 -2.63
N LEU A 94 17.82 1.83 -3.57
CA LEU A 94 18.54 0.93 -4.49
C LEU A 94 19.27 1.65 -5.64
N THR A 95 18.74 2.78 -6.12
CA THR A 95 19.23 3.52 -7.30
C THR A 95 18.74 4.96 -7.33
N ASP A 96 19.54 5.89 -7.88
CA ASP A 96 19.24 7.33 -7.93
C ASP A 96 17.91 7.65 -8.64
N TYR A 97 17.55 6.88 -9.67
CA TYR A 97 16.28 7.00 -10.40
C TYR A 97 15.36 5.84 -10.13
N ARG A 98 14.07 6.15 -9.97
CA ARG A 98 12.98 5.19 -9.78
C ARG A 98 11.70 5.64 -10.49
N GLY A 99 10.91 4.68 -10.96
CA GLY A 99 9.59 4.90 -11.54
C GLY A 99 8.89 3.59 -11.88
N SER A 100 7.64 3.62 -12.34
CA SER A 100 6.89 2.41 -12.70
C SER A 100 6.15 2.54 -14.03
N ILE A 101 6.20 1.47 -14.83
CA ILE A 101 5.27 1.26 -15.96
C ILE A 101 4.06 0.49 -15.40
N VAL A 102 2.84 0.95 -15.67
CA VAL A 102 1.59 0.31 -15.20
C VAL A 102 0.67 -0.09 -16.35
N HIS A 103 -0.48 -0.72 -16.05
CA HIS A 103 -1.47 -1.22 -17.02
C HIS A 103 -0.91 -2.20 -18.06
N LEU A 104 0.07 -3.00 -17.66
CA LEU A 104 0.65 -4.07 -18.47
C LEU A 104 -0.22 -5.33 -18.45
N THR A 105 -0.08 -6.14 -19.49
CA THR A 105 -0.70 -7.47 -19.58
C THR A 105 0.07 -8.45 -18.69
N PRO A 106 -0.60 -9.34 -17.92
CA PRO A 106 0.05 -10.44 -17.21
C PRO A 106 0.81 -11.40 -18.13
N ALA A 107 1.71 -12.21 -17.54
CA ALA A 107 2.52 -13.24 -18.22
C ALA A 107 3.29 -12.76 -19.47
N THR A 108 3.55 -11.46 -19.61
CA THR A 108 4.02 -10.85 -20.86
C THR A 108 5.40 -10.22 -20.69
N THR A 109 6.31 -10.55 -21.59
CA THR A 109 7.65 -9.94 -21.66
C THR A 109 7.61 -8.61 -22.38
N TYR A 110 8.22 -7.60 -21.79
CA TYR A 110 8.38 -6.25 -22.32
C TYR A 110 9.85 -5.93 -22.52
N GLU A 111 10.14 -5.24 -23.62
CA GLU A 111 11.40 -4.53 -23.87
C GLU A 111 11.24 -3.10 -23.34
N VAL A 112 12.20 -2.63 -22.54
CA VAL A 112 12.20 -1.30 -21.94
C VAL A 112 13.51 -0.60 -22.28
N GLN A 113 13.41 0.65 -22.72
CA GLN A 113 14.50 1.55 -23.06
C GLN A 113 14.49 2.75 -22.09
N LEU A 114 15.66 3.05 -21.54
CA LEU A 114 15.90 4.15 -20.61
C LEU A 114 16.91 5.12 -21.24
N THR A 115 16.60 6.41 -21.22
CA THR A 115 17.48 7.48 -21.77
C THR A 115 17.60 8.62 -20.77
N LEU A 116 18.81 8.93 -20.31
CA LEU A 116 19.05 10.08 -19.44
C LEU A 116 18.99 11.39 -20.24
N THR A 117 18.04 12.26 -19.90
CA THR A 117 17.74 13.50 -20.63
C THR A 117 18.98 14.38 -20.78
N GLY A 118 19.18 14.95 -21.98
CA GLY A 118 20.32 15.82 -22.29
C GLY A 118 21.66 15.10 -22.50
N THR A 119 21.67 13.76 -22.56
CA THR A 119 22.90 12.96 -22.73
C THR A 119 22.74 11.89 -23.83
N GLN A 120 23.82 11.16 -24.12
CA GLN A 120 23.78 9.92 -24.91
C GLN A 120 23.72 8.66 -24.02
N THR A 121 23.60 8.81 -22.69
CA THR A 121 23.56 7.69 -21.75
C THR A 121 22.21 7.00 -21.87
N THR A 122 22.23 5.78 -22.42
CA THR A 122 21.06 4.93 -22.60
C THR A 122 21.32 3.54 -22.03
N ALA A 123 20.25 2.84 -21.65
CA ALA A 123 20.28 1.43 -21.31
C ALA A 123 18.98 0.75 -21.75
N ASN A 124 19.03 -0.57 -21.96
CA ASN A 124 17.86 -1.37 -22.32
C ASN A 124 17.80 -2.60 -21.40
N LEU A 125 16.59 -3.04 -21.06
CA LEU A 125 16.33 -4.24 -20.27
C LEU A 125 15.09 -4.97 -20.77
N THR A 126 14.95 -6.25 -20.43
CA THR A 126 13.73 -7.03 -20.63
C THR A 126 13.19 -7.51 -19.30
N ALA A 127 11.89 -7.40 -19.09
CA ALA A 127 11.22 -7.88 -17.89
C ALA A 127 9.87 -8.52 -18.23
N THR A 128 9.42 -9.45 -17.39
CA THR A 128 8.18 -10.22 -17.63
C THR A 128 7.25 -10.06 -16.44
N THR A 129 6.02 -9.61 -16.70
CA THR A 129 4.97 -9.53 -15.68
C THR A 129 4.60 -10.93 -15.16
N TRP A 130 4.08 -10.99 -13.94
CA TRP A 130 3.65 -12.27 -13.37
C TRP A 130 2.49 -12.87 -14.16
N ARG A 131 2.49 -14.20 -14.26
CA ARG A 131 1.32 -14.98 -14.66
C ARG A 131 0.34 -15.08 -13.49
N GLU A 132 -0.96 -15.07 -13.79
CA GLU A 132 -2.02 -15.26 -12.79
C GLU A 132 -2.23 -16.74 -12.43
N GLU A 133 -1.70 -17.64 -13.26
CA GLU A 133 -1.72 -19.09 -13.03
C GLU A 133 -0.51 -19.55 -12.20
N PHE A 134 -0.77 -19.96 -10.96
CA PHE A 134 0.24 -20.58 -10.10
C PHE A 134 0.41 -22.07 -10.45
N PRO A 135 1.65 -22.60 -10.58
CA PRO A 135 1.89 -23.96 -11.03
C PRO A 135 1.66 -24.94 -9.87
N VAL A 136 0.42 -25.43 -9.75
CA VAL A 136 0.01 -26.37 -8.69
C VAL A 136 0.77 -27.69 -8.81
N GLY A 137 1.37 -28.13 -7.70
CA GLY A 137 1.99 -29.45 -7.57
C GLY A 137 1.13 -30.39 -6.72
N GLU A 138 1.04 -30.12 -5.42
CA GLU A 138 0.25 -30.93 -4.48
C GLU A 138 -0.97 -30.14 -3.99
N THR A 139 -2.11 -30.80 -3.81
CA THR A 139 -3.30 -30.21 -3.17
C THR A 139 -3.71 -31.02 -1.94
N ILE A 140 -3.52 -30.44 -0.77
CA ILE A 140 -4.03 -30.93 0.51
C ILE A 140 -5.47 -30.46 0.66
N ARG A 141 -6.42 -31.39 0.81
CA ARG A 141 -7.77 -31.08 1.26
C ARG A 141 -7.79 -30.96 2.79
N VAL A 142 -8.33 -29.86 3.29
CA VAL A 142 -8.51 -29.64 4.73
C VAL A 142 -10.00 -29.65 5.04
N GLY A 143 -10.42 -30.50 5.99
CA GLY A 143 -11.78 -30.53 6.53
C GLY A 143 -11.93 -29.70 7.81
N ASP A 144 -13.17 -29.61 8.27
CA ASP A 144 -13.58 -28.87 9.48
C ASP A 144 -12.70 -29.14 10.70
N ARG A 145 -12.49 -28.10 11.52
CA ARG A 145 -11.72 -28.17 12.76
C ARG A 145 -11.98 -26.99 13.68
N ASP A 146 -11.73 -27.21 14.97
CA ASP A 146 -11.76 -26.22 16.04
C ASP A 146 -10.36 -25.83 16.56
N THR A 147 -9.32 -26.33 15.89
CA THR A 147 -7.90 -26.13 16.23
C THR A 147 -7.13 -25.56 15.03
N PRO A 148 -5.98 -24.89 15.24
CA PRO A 148 -5.28 -24.19 14.15
C PRO A 148 -4.70 -25.13 13.08
N LEU A 149 -4.60 -24.64 11.85
CA LEU A 149 -3.83 -25.27 10.78
C LEU A 149 -2.43 -24.62 10.68
N ALA A 150 -1.39 -25.36 11.04
CA ALA A 150 -0.01 -24.94 10.80
C ALA A 150 0.44 -25.31 9.38
N ILE A 151 0.89 -24.33 8.61
CA ILE A 151 1.41 -24.47 7.25
C ILE A 151 2.93 -24.23 7.28
N THR A 152 3.67 -25.33 7.43
CA THR A 152 5.15 -25.36 7.51
C THR A 152 5.82 -26.00 6.29
N ASN A 153 5.04 -26.62 5.41
CA ASN A 153 5.57 -27.36 4.27
C ASN A 153 5.45 -26.50 3.02
N SER A 154 6.59 -26.05 2.49
CA SER A 154 6.65 -25.30 1.22
C SER A 154 6.25 -26.14 0.02
N GLY A 155 5.85 -25.47 -1.06
CA GLY A 155 5.97 -25.99 -2.42
C GLY A 155 7.35 -25.68 -3.01
N THR A 156 7.42 -25.63 -4.34
CA THR A 156 8.56 -25.10 -5.10
C THR A 156 8.08 -24.10 -6.18
N PRO A 157 8.96 -23.30 -6.80
CA PRO A 157 8.57 -22.35 -7.85
C PRO A 157 7.85 -22.97 -9.07
N THR A 158 7.97 -24.29 -9.28
CA THR A 158 7.33 -25.07 -10.35
C THR A 158 6.25 -26.05 -9.86
N ALA A 159 6.09 -26.21 -8.55
CA ALA A 159 5.14 -27.14 -7.92
C ALA A 159 4.67 -26.58 -6.57
N TRP A 160 3.75 -25.62 -6.60
CA TRP A 160 3.20 -24.96 -5.42
C TRP A 160 2.30 -25.91 -4.61
N ARG A 161 2.27 -25.72 -3.30
CA ARG A 161 1.48 -26.55 -2.36
C ARG A 161 0.17 -25.85 -2.02
N VAL A 162 -0.95 -26.40 -2.48
CA VAL A 162 -2.29 -25.86 -2.22
C VAL A 162 -2.87 -26.49 -0.97
N TYR A 163 -3.30 -25.65 -0.04
CA TYR A 163 -4.16 -25.99 1.09
C TYR A 163 -5.57 -25.54 0.70
N ASP A 164 -6.44 -26.49 0.39
CA ASP A 164 -7.77 -26.27 -0.17
C ASP A 164 -8.83 -26.60 0.89
N GLY A 165 -9.37 -25.54 1.49
CA GLY A 165 -10.40 -25.58 2.52
C GLY A 165 -11.81 -25.32 1.99
N ARG A 166 -12.05 -25.44 0.67
CA ARG A 166 -13.36 -25.17 0.08
C ARG A 166 -14.43 -26.11 0.64
N GLY A 167 -15.37 -25.52 1.37
CA GLY A 167 -16.44 -26.24 2.08
C GLY A 167 -16.06 -26.67 3.50
N ALA A 168 -14.95 -26.19 4.05
CA ALA A 168 -14.49 -26.45 5.41
C ALA A 168 -14.42 -25.17 6.25
N ILE A 169 -14.79 -25.31 7.52
CA ILE A 169 -14.78 -24.24 8.52
C ILE A 169 -13.68 -24.53 9.55
N ILE A 170 -12.76 -23.57 9.73
CA ILE A 170 -11.89 -23.50 10.90
C ILE A 170 -12.52 -22.51 11.87
N ASN A 171 -13.16 -23.00 12.93
CA ASN A 171 -13.71 -22.13 13.99
C ASN A 171 -13.02 -22.43 15.32
N VAL A 172 -12.04 -21.60 15.69
CA VAL A 172 -11.23 -21.80 16.91
C VAL A 172 -11.86 -21.23 18.19
N ARG A 173 -13.11 -20.72 18.11
CA ARG A 173 -13.99 -20.42 19.26
C ARG A 173 -13.34 -19.62 20.41
N HIS A 174 -12.50 -18.66 20.07
CA HIS A 174 -11.66 -17.85 20.97
C HIS A 174 -10.80 -18.67 21.96
N GLN A 175 -10.41 -19.89 21.56
CA GLN A 175 -9.44 -20.73 22.25
C GLN A 175 -8.02 -20.55 21.71
N HIS A 176 -7.87 -20.04 20.48
CA HIS A 176 -6.59 -19.87 19.80
C HIS A 176 -6.48 -18.52 19.07
N ASP A 177 -5.28 -17.96 19.01
CA ASP A 177 -4.99 -16.66 18.40
C ASP A 177 -5.00 -16.65 16.86
N SER A 178 -5.02 -17.83 16.23
CA SER A 178 -5.01 -17.98 14.78
C SER A 178 -5.82 -19.20 14.37
N CYS A 179 -6.51 -19.10 13.23
CA CYS A 179 -7.07 -20.26 12.52
C CYS A 179 -6.00 -20.93 11.64
N ILE A 180 -5.12 -20.14 11.03
CA ILE A 180 -4.00 -20.62 10.19
C ILE A 180 -2.71 -19.89 10.58
N THR A 181 -1.60 -20.61 10.72
CA THR A 181 -0.24 -20.02 10.75
C THR A 181 0.55 -20.46 9.52
N ILE A 182 1.33 -19.55 8.93
CA ILE A 182 2.10 -19.79 7.70
C ILE A 182 3.57 -19.47 7.92
N ASN A 183 4.42 -20.48 7.76
CA ASN A 183 5.88 -20.35 7.70
C ASN A 183 6.40 -21.29 6.59
N ALA A 184 6.03 -20.97 5.36
CA ALA A 184 6.26 -21.80 4.17
C ALA A 184 6.29 -20.91 2.91
N SER A 185 6.94 -21.39 1.85
CA SER A 185 7.03 -20.69 0.55
C SER A 185 6.34 -21.45 -0.58
N ASN A 186 5.96 -20.74 -1.64
CA ASN A 186 5.25 -21.31 -2.81
C ASN A 186 3.99 -22.10 -2.37
N VAL A 187 3.14 -21.45 -1.57
CA VAL A 187 1.91 -22.05 -1.02
C VAL A 187 0.67 -21.24 -1.41
N ILE A 188 -0.46 -21.92 -1.54
CA ILE A 188 -1.77 -21.31 -1.77
C ILE A 188 -2.71 -21.75 -0.64
N VAL A 189 -3.32 -20.79 0.04
CA VAL A 189 -4.36 -21.01 1.07
C VAL A 189 -5.69 -20.59 0.45
N ARG A 190 -6.52 -21.56 0.06
CA ARG A 190 -7.69 -21.34 -0.81
C ARG A 190 -9.00 -21.71 -0.13
N GLY A 191 -9.95 -20.78 -0.16
CA GLY A 191 -11.39 -21.06 -0.01
C GLY A 191 -11.87 -21.49 1.37
N PHE A 192 -11.12 -21.18 2.43
CA PHE A 192 -11.50 -21.49 3.81
C PHE A 192 -12.55 -20.51 4.35
N THR A 193 -13.43 -20.99 5.24
CA THR A 193 -14.14 -20.13 6.19
C THR A 193 -13.42 -20.15 7.54
N LEU A 194 -13.01 -19.00 8.07
CA LEU A 194 -12.19 -18.87 9.29
C LEU A 194 -12.90 -18.00 10.33
N LYS A 195 -13.06 -18.48 11.57
CA LYS A 195 -13.82 -17.83 12.65
C LYS A 195 -13.25 -18.05 14.06
N GLY A 196 -13.62 -17.18 15.00
CA GLY A 196 -13.30 -17.28 16.42
C GLY A 196 -11.83 -17.03 16.77
N ALA A 197 -11.06 -16.31 15.95
CA ALA A 197 -9.62 -16.14 16.16
C ALA A 197 -9.30 -15.05 17.19
N GLY A 198 -8.34 -15.31 18.08
CA GLY A 198 -7.99 -14.45 19.20
C GLY A 198 -8.40 -15.13 20.51
N ALA A 199 -7.44 -15.61 21.28
CA ALA A 199 -7.73 -16.40 22.47
C ALA A 199 -8.22 -15.49 23.61
N ALA A 200 -9.35 -15.83 24.23
CA ALA A 200 -9.91 -15.10 25.37
C ALA A 200 -8.99 -15.11 26.61
N THR A 201 -8.03 -16.04 26.65
CA THR A 201 -6.98 -16.13 27.67
C THR A 201 -5.73 -15.29 27.36
N ASN A 202 -5.55 -14.82 26.12
CA ASN A 202 -4.39 -14.01 25.72
C ASN A 202 -4.64 -12.51 26.00
N THR A 203 -4.28 -12.09 27.21
CA THR A 203 -4.38 -10.69 27.67
C THR A 203 -3.20 -9.79 27.22
N THR A 204 -2.38 -10.23 26.26
CA THR A 204 -1.22 -9.44 25.80
C THR A 204 -1.58 -8.42 24.74
N THR A 205 -0.89 -7.27 24.73
CA THR A 205 -1.03 -6.23 23.68
C THR A 205 -0.27 -6.55 22.38
N LYS A 206 0.18 -7.80 22.20
CA LYS A 206 0.79 -8.24 20.93
C LYS A 206 -0.33 -8.61 19.95
N PRO A 207 -0.31 -8.13 18.69
CA PRO A 207 -1.37 -8.43 17.74
C PRO A 207 -1.42 -9.91 17.30
N ILE A 208 -2.63 -10.38 17.06
CA ILE A 208 -2.96 -11.70 16.51
C ILE A 208 -3.34 -11.60 15.02
N GLY A 209 -3.45 -12.75 14.37
CA GLY A 209 -3.95 -12.85 12.99
C GLY A 209 -4.76 -14.12 12.81
N ALA A 210 -5.99 -14.03 12.28
CA ALA A 210 -6.78 -15.22 11.94
C ALA A 210 -6.03 -16.10 10.91
N ILE A 211 -5.39 -15.47 9.94
CA ILE A 211 -4.24 -16.00 9.20
C ILE A 211 -3.00 -15.20 9.63
N ARG A 212 -2.00 -15.90 10.19
CA ARG A 212 -0.75 -15.30 10.68
C ARG A 212 0.43 -15.75 9.83
N LEU A 213 1.11 -14.80 9.19
CA LEU A 213 2.34 -15.06 8.44
C LEU A 213 3.56 -14.81 9.35
N GLU A 214 4.37 -15.84 9.51
CA GLU A 214 5.57 -15.82 10.35
C GLU A 214 6.86 -15.81 9.51
N GLY A 215 6.77 -16.18 8.24
CA GLY A 215 7.85 -16.13 7.26
C GLY A 215 7.41 -16.63 5.88
N GLY A 216 8.40 -16.93 5.03
CA GLY A 216 8.19 -17.44 3.67
C GLY A 216 8.10 -16.36 2.58
N HIS A 217 7.98 -16.81 1.34
CA HIS A 217 7.73 -15.97 0.18
C HIS A 217 6.84 -16.72 -0.83
N ASP A 218 6.24 -16.02 -1.79
CA ASP A 218 5.32 -16.65 -2.76
C ASP A 218 4.14 -17.34 -2.03
N VAL A 219 3.39 -16.54 -1.29
CA VAL A 219 2.22 -16.98 -0.52
C VAL A 219 0.98 -16.36 -1.15
N VAL A 220 0.03 -17.19 -1.58
CA VAL A 220 -1.30 -16.74 -2.03
C VAL A 220 -2.32 -17.08 -0.95
N ILE A 221 -3.15 -16.11 -0.58
CA ILE A 221 -4.36 -16.30 0.23
C ILE A 221 -5.53 -15.88 -0.66
N GLU A 222 -6.46 -16.79 -0.95
CA GLU A 222 -7.52 -16.52 -1.94
C GLU A 222 -8.86 -17.20 -1.70
N ASP A 223 -9.94 -16.54 -2.16
CA ASP A 223 -11.34 -16.97 -2.00
C ASP A 223 -11.75 -17.27 -0.53
N CYS A 224 -10.98 -16.82 0.47
CA CYS A 224 -11.24 -17.07 1.89
C CYS A 224 -12.30 -16.11 2.46
N ASP A 225 -13.10 -16.61 3.40
CA ASP A 225 -14.16 -15.91 4.13
C ASP A 225 -13.75 -15.86 5.60
N VAL A 226 -13.42 -14.67 6.11
CA VAL A 226 -12.87 -14.48 7.46
C VAL A 226 -13.71 -13.49 8.24
N SER A 227 -14.21 -13.93 9.40
CA SER A 227 -14.98 -13.11 10.35
C SER A 227 -14.62 -13.47 11.78
N ASP A 228 -15.22 -12.79 12.77
CA ASP A 228 -15.21 -13.21 14.17
C ASP A 228 -13.77 -13.34 14.71
N TRP A 229 -12.94 -12.33 14.43
CA TRP A 229 -11.54 -12.27 14.86
C TRP A 229 -11.23 -11.06 15.75
N GLY A 230 -10.23 -11.24 16.60
CA GLY A 230 -9.72 -10.23 17.52
C GLY A 230 -10.25 -10.39 18.93
N ARG A 231 -9.60 -9.70 19.87
CA ARG A 231 -9.86 -9.78 21.31
C ARG A 231 -10.30 -8.43 21.85
N LEU A 232 -11.15 -8.45 22.87
CA LEU A 232 -11.51 -7.24 23.64
C LEU A 232 -10.33 -6.77 24.49
N ASN A 233 -10.04 -5.46 24.47
CA ASN A 233 -9.17 -4.81 25.43
C ASN A 233 -10.01 -4.33 26.64
N PRO A 234 -9.95 -5.02 27.80
CA PRO A 234 -10.81 -4.71 28.94
C PRO A 234 -10.49 -3.37 29.64
N LYS A 235 -9.45 -2.65 29.20
CA LYS A 235 -9.14 -1.29 29.68
C LYS A 235 -9.83 -0.19 28.89
N THR A 236 -10.26 -0.47 27.65
CA THR A 236 -10.82 0.54 26.74
C THR A 236 -12.25 0.23 26.30
N GLY A 237 -12.66 -1.04 26.30
CA GLY A 237 -13.97 -1.49 25.79
C GLY A 237 -13.98 -1.79 24.29
N PHE A 238 -12.86 -1.61 23.60
CA PHE A 238 -12.69 -1.80 22.16
C PHE A 238 -11.72 -2.95 21.86
N GLY A 239 -11.55 -3.33 20.59
CA GLY A 239 -10.60 -4.34 20.16
C GLY A 239 -9.14 -4.03 20.55
N VAL A 240 -8.33 -5.09 20.73
CA VAL A 240 -6.87 -4.95 20.86
C VAL A 240 -6.29 -4.47 19.53
N ASN A 241 -5.50 -3.40 19.56
CA ASN A 241 -5.06 -2.73 18.34
C ASN A 241 -4.25 -3.64 17.41
N TYR A 242 -4.53 -3.56 16.11
CA TYR A 242 -3.96 -4.39 15.03
C TYR A 242 -4.34 -5.89 15.06
N ASP A 243 -5.27 -6.35 15.89
CA ASP A 243 -5.75 -7.74 15.78
C ASP A 243 -6.43 -7.97 14.41
N SER A 244 -5.83 -8.81 13.56
CA SER A 244 -6.15 -8.83 12.13
C SER A 244 -6.86 -10.10 11.63
N ALA A 245 -7.57 -9.99 10.50
CA ALA A 245 -7.93 -11.17 9.71
C ALA A 245 -6.67 -11.78 9.04
N ILE A 246 -5.78 -10.94 8.51
CA ILE A 246 -4.47 -11.34 7.97
C ILE A 246 -3.36 -10.49 8.59
N TYR A 247 -2.40 -11.11 9.28
CA TYR A 247 -1.33 -10.41 10.01
C TYR A 247 0.06 -10.86 9.58
N SER A 248 0.98 -9.90 9.40
CA SER A 248 2.43 -10.15 9.39
C SER A 248 3.22 -9.08 10.11
N ARG A 249 4.30 -9.50 10.76
CA ARG A 249 5.43 -8.63 11.15
C ARG A 249 6.78 -9.24 10.76
N SER A 250 6.77 -10.13 9.78
CA SER A 250 7.96 -10.88 9.35
C SER A 250 8.71 -10.09 8.30
N ALA A 251 9.81 -9.45 8.70
CA ALA A 251 10.69 -8.69 7.83
C ALA A 251 11.14 -9.40 6.53
N PRO A 252 11.37 -10.75 6.49
CA PRO A 252 11.68 -11.44 5.24
C PRO A 252 10.46 -11.79 4.35
N LEU A 253 9.21 -11.55 4.79
CA LEU A 253 8.02 -11.85 4.00
C LEU A 253 8.04 -11.06 2.69
N LYS A 254 7.99 -11.77 1.55
CA LYS A 254 8.01 -11.18 0.21
C LYS A 254 7.00 -11.88 -0.70
N ARG A 255 6.40 -11.19 -1.67
CA ARG A 255 5.43 -11.83 -2.61
C ARG A 255 4.27 -12.53 -1.90
N LEU A 256 3.65 -11.82 -0.95
CA LEU A 256 2.31 -12.13 -0.46
C LEU A 256 1.29 -11.61 -1.49
N ILE A 257 0.35 -12.47 -1.87
CA ILE A 257 -0.81 -12.14 -2.70
C ILE A 257 -2.05 -12.42 -1.86
N VAL A 258 -2.85 -11.40 -1.58
CA VAL A 258 -4.18 -11.55 -0.94
C VAL A 258 -5.21 -11.19 -2.00
N GLN A 259 -6.00 -12.16 -2.46
CA GLN A 259 -6.96 -11.91 -3.54
C GLN A 259 -8.33 -12.56 -3.37
N ARG A 260 -9.39 -11.81 -3.71
CA ARG A 260 -10.78 -12.33 -3.71
C ARG A 260 -11.26 -12.84 -2.35
N CYS A 261 -10.63 -12.41 -1.26
CA CYS A 261 -11.05 -12.73 0.11
C CYS A 261 -12.14 -11.77 0.58
N LYS A 262 -13.00 -12.25 1.48
CA LYS A 262 -13.89 -11.43 2.30
C LYS A 262 -13.33 -11.38 3.71
N LEU A 263 -13.04 -10.18 4.20
CA LEU A 263 -12.50 -9.94 5.54
C LEU A 263 -13.50 -9.00 6.23
N HIS A 264 -14.34 -9.53 7.12
CA HIS A 264 -15.51 -8.79 7.60
C HIS A 264 -15.97 -9.14 9.01
N HIS A 265 -16.47 -8.14 9.76
CA HIS A 265 -17.10 -8.32 11.09
C HIS A 265 -16.14 -8.97 12.11
N PRO A 266 -15.18 -8.20 12.66
CA PRO A 266 -14.34 -8.64 13.77
C PRO A 266 -15.16 -8.83 15.06
N THR A 267 -14.61 -9.51 16.07
CA THR A 267 -15.30 -9.80 17.35
C THR A 267 -15.64 -8.55 18.16
N CYS A 268 -14.99 -7.41 17.89
CA CYS A 268 -15.04 -6.21 18.72
C CYS A 268 -14.93 -4.95 17.87
N ASP A 269 -15.60 -3.88 18.30
CA ASP A 269 -15.53 -2.55 17.69
C ASP A 269 -14.16 -1.87 17.88
N GLY A 270 -13.83 -0.93 17.01
CA GLY A 270 -12.69 -0.03 17.10
C GLY A 270 -13.09 1.34 17.65
N SER A 271 -12.22 1.99 18.41
CA SER A 271 -12.51 3.30 19.00
C SER A 271 -12.34 4.43 18.00
N ASN A 272 -13.19 5.45 18.03
CA ASN A 272 -12.93 6.68 17.27
C ASN A 272 -11.92 7.60 17.99
N TRP A 273 -11.46 8.67 17.34
CA TRP A 273 -10.43 9.58 17.87
C TRP A 273 -10.80 10.34 19.17
N HIS A 274 -12.06 10.24 19.62
CA HIS A 274 -12.55 10.78 20.88
C HIS A 274 -12.65 9.72 22.00
N GLU A 275 -12.38 8.45 21.71
CA GLU A 275 -12.73 7.30 22.55
C GLU A 275 -11.52 6.40 22.87
N PRO A 276 -11.32 5.95 24.12
CA PRO A 276 -12.15 6.24 25.30
C PRO A 276 -11.92 7.64 25.89
N THR A 277 -10.94 8.40 25.39
CA THR A 277 -10.60 9.75 25.87
C THR A 277 -10.09 10.64 24.73
N TYR A 278 -10.71 11.82 24.53
CA TYR A 278 -10.24 12.78 23.53
C TYR A 278 -9.04 13.63 24.00
N PRO A 279 -8.04 13.91 23.15
CA PRO A 279 -7.77 13.25 21.87
C PRO A 279 -6.97 11.95 22.07
N THR A 280 -7.29 10.91 21.31
CA THR A 280 -6.50 9.68 21.21
C THR A 280 -6.44 9.22 19.77
N HIS A 281 -5.42 8.43 19.43
CA HIS A 281 -5.42 7.65 18.19
C HIS A 281 -6.55 6.61 18.25
N SER A 282 -7.17 6.31 17.10
CA SER A 282 -8.07 5.18 16.97
C SER A 282 -7.35 3.87 17.31
N MET A 283 -8.03 2.95 17.99
CA MET A 283 -7.52 1.61 18.32
C MET A 283 -8.58 0.54 18.01
N GLY A 284 -8.19 -0.55 17.35
CA GLY A 284 -9.13 -1.60 17.01
C GLY A 284 -8.56 -2.72 16.13
N PRO A 285 -9.42 -3.60 15.62
CA PRO A 285 -9.05 -4.63 14.65
C PRO A 285 -8.78 -4.03 13.26
N GLN A 286 -8.13 -4.81 12.41
CA GLN A 286 -7.91 -4.50 10.98
C GLN A 286 -8.23 -5.71 10.10
N CYS A 287 -8.46 -5.52 8.80
CA CYS A 287 -8.55 -6.65 7.87
C CYS A 287 -7.16 -7.20 7.52
N ILE A 288 -6.21 -6.34 7.15
CA ILE A 288 -4.84 -6.73 6.78
C ILE A 288 -3.85 -5.78 7.45
N THR A 289 -2.90 -6.32 8.23
CA THR A 289 -1.82 -5.52 8.85
C THR A 289 -0.45 -6.12 8.54
N LEU A 290 0.46 -5.29 8.00
CA LEU A 290 1.82 -5.68 7.59
C LEU A 290 2.86 -4.71 8.17
N PHE A 291 3.78 -5.21 9.01
CA PHE A 291 4.89 -4.42 9.55
C PHE A 291 6.22 -4.76 8.86
N ASP A 292 6.84 -3.77 8.21
CA ASP A 292 8.25 -3.74 7.74
C ASP A 292 8.71 -4.94 6.89
N THR A 293 7.80 -5.48 6.08
CA THR A 293 8.03 -6.65 5.21
C THR A 293 9.00 -6.35 4.06
N ALA A 294 9.45 -7.38 3.35
CA ALA A 294 10.27 -7.27 2.14
C ALA A 294 9.45 -7.04 0.86
N GLY A 295 8.17 -6.66 1.00
CA GLY A 295 7.32 -6.10 -0.05
C GLY A 295 7.12 -6.98 -1.29
N ASN A 296 6.99 -6.31 -2.43
CA ASN A 296 6.47 -6.82 -3.70
C ASN A 296 5.21 -7.67 -3.44
N HIS A 297 4.24 -7.08 -2.77
CA HIS A 297 2.96 -7.70 -2.41
C HIS A 297 1.86 -7.31 -3.40
N VAL A 298 0.79 -8.09 -3.47
CA VAL A 298 -0.42 -7.73 -4.24
C VAL A 298 -1.66 -7.97 -3.39
N ILE A 299 -2.40 -6.90 -3.09
CA ILE A 299 -3.66 -6.96 -2.35
C ILE A 299 -4.77 -6.54 -3.32
N ARG A 300 -5.52 -7.50 -3.87
CA ARG A 300 -6.47 -7.22 -4.96
C ARG A 300 -7.83 -7.89 -4.89
N TYR A 301 -8.86 -7.21 -5.39
CA TYR A 301 -10.21 -7.77 -5.52
C TYR A 301 -10.80 -8.29 -4.19
N ASN A 302 -10.39 -7.75 -3.04
CA ASN A 302 -10.91 -8.18 -1.73
C ASN A 302 -12.13 -7.34 -1.32
N GLU A 303 -12.99 -7.91 -0.48
CA GLU A 303 -14.06 -7.19 0.22
C GLU A 303 -13.71 -7.08 1.71
N CYS A 304 -13.19 -5.93 2.11
CA CYS A 304 -12.83 -5.60 3.49
C CYS A 304 -13.89 -4.63 4.05
N TRP A 305 -14.82 -5.13 4.88
CA TRP A 305 -16.03 -4.38 5.23
C TRP A 305 -16.66 -4.83 6.56
N SER A 306 -17.41 -3.95 7.20
CA SER A 306 -18.09 -4.25 8.46
C SER A 306 -19.43 -3.52 8.54
N ASP A 307 -19.97 -3.34 9.75
CA ASP A 307 -21.06 -2.43 10.07
C ASP A 307 -20.60 -1.32 11.05
N LEU A 308 -21.53 -0.50 11.52
CA LEU A 308 -21.26 0.63 12.43
C LEU A 308 -21.13 0.22 13.92
N GLU A 309 -21.27 -1.06 14.25
CA GLU A 309 -21.09 -1.64 15.59
C GLU A 309 -19.78 -2.45 15.69
N HIS A 310 -19.07 -2.64 14.57
CA HIS A 310 -17.83 -3.43 14.44
C HIS A 310 -16.80 -2.74 13.51
N MET A 311 -16.56 -1.44 13.70
CA MET A 311 -15.66 -0.63 12.87
C MET A 311 -14.19 -1.01 13.07
N TYR A 312 -13.37 -0.86 12.02
CA TYR A 312 -11.91 -1.00 12.11
C TYR A 312 -11.24 0.28 12.61
N ASN A 313 -9.98 0.21 13.08
CA ASN A 313 -9.16 1.42 13.20
C ASN A 313 -8.66 1.82 11.80
N ASP A 314 -7.87 0.96 11.16
CA ASP A 314 -7.53 1.00 9.73
C ASP A 314 -7.97 -0.30 9.07
N ILE A 315 -8.25 -0.30 7.77
CA ILE A 315 -8.79 -1.51 7.10
C ILE A 315 -7.66 -2.36 6.53
N ILE A 316 -6.78 -1.74 5.74
CA ILE A 316 -5.54 -2.34 5.23
C ILE A 316 -4.41 -1.38 5.63
N GLY A 317 -3.49 -1.84 6.48
CA GLY A 317 -2.42 -0.99 7.02
C GLY A 317 -1.25 -1.76 7.61
N GLY A 318 -0.62 -1.22 8.65
CA GLY A 318 0.64 -1.71 9.18
C GLY A 318 1.16 -0.89 10.36
N GLY A 319 2.19 -0.10 10.08
CA GLY A 319 2.93 0.70 11.05
C GLY A 319 4.32 1.08 10.52
N SER A 320 5.17 1.63 11.39
CA SER A 320 6.49 2.18 11.00
C SER A 320 6.38 3.29 9.93
N ASN A 321 5.32 4.09 10.05
CA ASN A 321 4.84 5.14 9.15
C ASN A 321 5.90 6.21 8.82
N GLY A 322 6.73 6.54 9.82
CA GLY A 322 7.94 7.34 9.67
C GLY A 322 9.15 6.43 9.58
N SER A 323 9.36 5.79 8.43
CA SER A 323 10.52 4.94 8.15
C SER A 323 10.79 4.79 6.65
N PHE A 324 11.86 4.06 6.32
CA PHE A 324 12.21 3.65 4.95
C PHE A 324 11.55 2.32 4.50
N ARG A 325 10.70 1.71 5.33
CA ARG A 325 9.94 0.48 5.02
C ARG A 325 8.44 0.68 5.14
N GLY A 326 7.87 0.53 6.35
CA GLY A 326 6.46 0.71 6.61
C GLY A 326 5.56 -0.33 5.93
N SER A 327 4.38 0.10 5.46
CA SER A 327 3.35 -0.74 4.84
C SER A 327 2.85 -0.13 3.52
N PRO A 328 2.56 -0.92 2.46
CA PRO A 328 2.64 -2.38 2.35
C PRO A 328 4.06 -2.94 2.07
N GLY A 329 5.09 -2.09 2.17
CA GLY A 329 6.45 -2.41 1.72
C GLY A 329 6.65 -2.19 0.22
N HIS A 330 7.91 -2.01 -0.20
CA HIS A 330 8.31 -1.58 -1.54
C HIS A 330 7.78 -2.45 -2.69
N ASP A 331 7.63 -1.87 -3.88
CA ASP A 331 7.26 -2.53 -5.14
C ASP A 331 5.88 -3.25 -5.13
N SER A 332 5.00 -2.89 -4.20
CA SER A 332 3.71 -3.55 -3.96
C SER A 332 2.51 -2.86 -4.64
N ASP A 333 1.47 -3.65 -4.95
CA ASP A 333 0.24 -3.22 -5.62
C ASP A 333 -1.00 -3.41 -4.71
N ILE A 334 -1.91 -2.43 -4.68
CA ILE A 334 -3.22 -2.52 -3.99
C ILE A 334 -4.33 -2.08 -4.96
N TYR A 335 -5.19 -2.99 -5.45
CA TYR A 335 -6.17 -2.63 -6.48
C TYR A 335 -7.47 -3.44 -6.57
N GLY A 336 -8.54 -2.81 -7.08
CA GLY A 336 -9.84 -3.46 -7.28
C GLY A 336 -10.54 -3.86 -5.98
N ASN A 337 -10.07 -3.40 -4.81
CA ASN A 337 -10.66 -3.77 -3.53
C ASN A 337 -11.90 -2.91 -3.23
N PHE A 338 -12.86 -3.51 -2.53
CA PHE A 338 -13.95 -2.80 -1.85
C PHE A 338 -13.57 -2.68 -0.37
N VAL A 339 -13.49 -1.45 0.14
CA VAL A 339 -12.87 -1.10 1.42
C VAL A 339 -13.81 -0.20 2.23
N SER A 340 -14.24 -0.63 3.41
CA SER A 340 -15.25 0.11 4.17
C SER A 340 -15.28 -0.15 5.69
N HIS A 341 -15.80 0.84 6.44
CA HIS A 341 -16.06 0.84 7.89
C HIS A 341 -14.82 0.95 8.79
N CYS A 342 -14.19 2.13 8.85
CA CYS A 342 -13.14 2.44 9.83
C CYS A 342 -13.15 3.86 10.40
N TRP A 343 -12.46 4.07 11.53
CA TRP A 343 -12.32 5.36 12.21
C TRP A 343 -11.00 6.10 11.96
N ASP A 344 -10.09 5.54 11.17
CA ASP A 344 -8.85 6.20 10.71
C ASP A 344 -8.65 5.97 9.19
N ASP A 345 -7.66 5.19 8.73
CA ASP A 345 -7.38 5.04 7.30
C ASP A 345 -8.10 3.85 6.64
N GLY A 346 -8.68 4.10 5.46
CA GLY A 346 -9.14 3.02 4.58
C GLY A 346 -7.98 2.18 4.05
N LEU A 347 -6.92 2.83 3.57
CA LEU A 347 -5.66 2.23 3.16
C LEU A 347 -4.50 3.03 3.79
N GLU A 348 -3.84 2.52 4.83
CA GLU A 348 -2.58 3.10 5.31
C GLU A 348 -1.44 2.65 4.39
N VAL A 349 -0.85 3.60 3.68
CA VAL A 349 0.21 3.40 2.69
C VAL A 349 1.36 4.34 3.04
N GLU A 350 2.06 4.01 4.13
CA GLU A 350 2.98 4.90 4.84
C GLU A 350 4.37 4.26 5.05
N GLY A 351 5.42 5.10 5.00
CA GLY A 351 6.82 4.70 5.08
C GLY A 351 7.55 4.79 3.74
N GLY A 352 8.25 3.72 3.36
CA GLY A 352 9.16 3.70 2.22
C GLY A 352 8.49 4.02 0.89
N ASN A 353 7.36 3.35 0.60
CA ASN A 353 6.54 3.55 -0.61
C ASN A 353 7.29 3.48 -1.96
N ARG A 354 8.47 2.86 -1.97
CA ARG A 354 9.35 2.77 -3.14
C ARG A 354 8.67 1.95 -4.25
N ASN A 355 8.22 2.60 -5.33
CA ASN A 355 7.40 1.98 -6.39
C ASN A 355 6.11 1.29 -5.87
N VAL A 356 5.47 1.84 -4.84
CA VAL A 356 4.14 1.36 -4.37
C VAL A 356 3.02 1.97 -5.22
N ARG A 357 2.01 1.17 -5.54
CA ARG A 357 1.01 1.45 -6.58
C ARG A 357 -0.40 1.08 -6.12
N VAL A 358 -1.33 2.03 -6.13
CA VAL A 358 -2.68 1.87 -5.58
C VAL A 358 -3.71 2.38 -6.58
N TRP A 359 -4.56 1.50 -7.11
CA TRP A 359 -5.51 1.89 -8.17
C TRP A 359 -6.84 1.15 -8.19
N ASP A 360 -7.85 1.74 -8.81
CA ASP A 360 -9.19 1.12 -8.98
C ASP A 360 -9.79 0.55 -7.68
N ASN A 361 -9.48 1.12 -6.51
CA ASN A 361 -10.15 0.75 -5.25
C ASN A 361 -11.40 1.60 -5.03
N TYR A 362 -12.43 1.03 -4.39
CA TYR A 362 -13.63 1.74 -3.94
C TYR A 362 -13.63 1.82 -2.41
N ILE A 363 -13.57 3.04 -1.87
CA ILE A 363 -13.33 3.31 -0.44
C ILE A 363 -14.46 4.19 0.13
N THR A 364 -15.13 3.74 1.20
CA THR A 364 -16.30 4.45 1.76
C THR A 364 -16.56 4.14 3.23
N GLN A 365 -17.15 5.06 3.98
CA GLN A 365 -17.40 4.93 5.43
C GLN A 365 -16.07 4.77 6.20
N THR A 366 -15.16 5.72 6.00
CA THR A 366 -13.86 5.82 6.69
C THR A 366 -13.65 7.24 7.25
N LEU A 367 -12.70 7.47 8.17
CA LEU A 367 -12.31 8.86 8.53
C LEU A 367 -11.55 9.52 7.37
N ILE A 368 -10.61 8.77 6.80
CA ILE A 368 -9.77 9.11 5.66
C ILE A 368 -9.78 7.92 4.68
N ALA A 369 -9.68 8.18 3.37
CA ALA A 369 -9.67 7.08 2.41
C ALA A 369 -8.28 6.44 2.24
N ILE A 370 -7.21 7.24 2.16
CA ILE A 370 -5.83 6.75 2.03
C ILE A 370 -4.89 7.57 2.94
N GLY A 371 -4.05 6.89 3.71
CA GLY A 371 -2.94 7.45 4.50
C GLY A 371 -1.62 7.41 3.74
N ASN A 372 -0.86 8.52 3.75
CA ASN A 372 0.49 8.59 3.18
C ASN A 372 1.42 9.59 3.93
N ALA A 373 1.29 9.71 5.25
CA ALA A 373 2.05 10.55 6.17
C ALA A 373 3.21 9.79 6.88
N ALA A 374 4.27 9.34 6.21
CA ALA A 374 4.86 9.96 5.01
C ALA A 374 5.12 8.96 3.88
N THR A 375 5.56 9.49 2.74
CA THR A 375 6.27 8.76 1.69
C THR A 375 7.75 9.18 1.72
N SER A 376 8.65 8.29 2.11
CA SER A 376 10.06 8.62 2.39
C SER A 376 11.03 8.30 1.25
N ILE A 377 10.80 7.24 0.46
CA ILE A 377 11.64 6.89 -0.70
C ILE A 377 10.92 7.20 -2.01
N GLY A 378 9.71 6.64 -2.15
CA GLY A 378 8.91 6.75 -3.37
C GLY A 378 9.59 6.18 -4.64
N PRO A 379 8.97 6.35 -5.81
CA PRO A 379 7.71 7.05 -6.02
C PRO A 379 6.49 6.23 -5.58
N LEU A 380 5.53 6.90 -4.92
CA LEU A 380 4.18 6.39 -4.67
C LEU A 380 3.27 6.78 -5.85
N TYR A 381 2.41 5.87 -6.29
CA TYR A 381 1.41 6.12 -7.32
C TYR A 381 0.01 5.81 -6.79
N LEU A 382 -0.87 6.82 -6.71
CA LEU A 382 -2.30 6.64 -6.40
C LEU A 382 -3.11 7.06 -7.63
N TRP A 383 -3.82 6.15 -8.31
CA TRP A 383 -4.63 6.54 -9.47
C TRP A 383 -5.95 5.81 -9.67
N ARG A 384 -6.94 6.49 -10.25
CA ARG A 384 -8.29 5.94 -10.53
C ARG A 384 -9.01 5.34 -9.31
N ASN A 385 -8.61 5.65 -8.09
CA ASN A 385 -9.34 5.26 -6.89
C ASN A 385 -10.61 6.12 -6.74
N VAL A 386 -11.69 5.51 -6.25
CA VAL A 386 -12.98 6.17 -6.03
C VAL A 386 -13.28 6.17 -4.54
N THR A 387 -13.50 7.35 -3.96
CA THR A 387 -13.74 7.51 -2.53
C THR A 387 -15.02 8.31 -2.30
N VAL A 388 -15.83 7.92 -1.32
CA VAL A 388 -17.24 8.35 -1.24
C VAL A 388 -17.57 8.99 0.10
N ARG A 389 -17.98 8.21 1.11
CA ARG A 389 -18.37 8.72 2.42
C ARG A 389 -17.19 8.80 3.37
N HIS A 390 -17.00 9.98 3.97
CA HIS A 390 -15.99 10.28 4.97
C HIS A 390 -16.66 10.73 6.28
N GLN A 391 -16.39 10.05 7.39
CA GLN A 391 -17.03 10.26 8.70
C GLN A 391 -16.03 10.01 9.85
N ALA A 392 -15.91 10.96 10.79
CA ALA A 392 -14.92 10.90 11.87
C ALA A 392 -15.41 10.21 13.16
N GLN A 393 -16.71 10.29 13.39
CA GLN A 393 -17.51 9.65 14.43
C GLN A 393 -18.99 9.79 14.00
N PRO A 394 -19.96 9.11 14.63
CA PRO A 394 -21.37 9.30 14.30
C PRO A 394 -21.78 10.78 14.33
N GLY A 395 -22.33 11.27 13.21
CA GLY A 395 -22.74 12.67 13.06
C GLY A 395 -21.64 13.67 12.63
N ALA A 396 -20.36 13.30 12.64
CA ALA A 396 -19.24 14.22 12.36
C ALA A 396 -18.57 13.98 10.99
N PRO A 397 -18.24 15.03 10.21
CA PRO A 397 -17.63 14.88 8.90
C PRO A 397 -16.20 14.32 8.98
N GLY A 398 -15.82 13.44 8.06
CA GLY A 398 -14.46 12.91 7.97
C GLY A 398 -13.44 13.93 7.44
N TYR A 399 -12.17 13.55 7.49
CA TYR A 399 -11.05 14.45 7.23
C TYR A 399 -10.68 14.51 5.75
N HIS A 400 -9.92 13.55 5.22
CA HIS A 400 -9.25 13.75 3.92
C HIS A 400 -9.47 12.60 2.95
N PHE A 401 -9.53 12.93 1.65
CA PHE A 401 -9.26 11.92 0.61
C PHE A 401 -7.88 11.28 0.85
N LEU A 402 -6.86 12.11 1.08
CA LEU A 402 -5.47 11.68 1.27
C LEU A 402 -4.84 12.37 2.51
N LYS A 403 -4.51 11.59 3.54
CA LYS A 403 -3.82 12.00 4.78
C LYS A 403 -2.33 12.13 4.49
N MET A 404 -1.96 13.31 3.99
CA MET A 404 -0.58 13.68 3.69
C MET A 404 0.11 14.32 4.90
N GLY A 405 1.43 14.22 4.95
CA GLY A 405 2.26 14.88 5.97
C GLY A 405 3.36 13.97 6.46
N PHE A 406 3.50 13.89 7.77
CA PHE A 406 4.52 13.08 8.44
C PHE A 406 4.01 12.45 9.73
N ALA A 407 4.58 11.29 10.05
CA ALA A 407 4.63 10.69 11.37
C ALA A 407 6.00 10.99 12.00
N GLY A 408 6.02 11.51 13.23
CA GLY A 408 7.27 11.86 13.93
C GLY A 408 7.93 13.15 13.44
N SER A 409 8.54 13.15 12.25
CA SER A 409 9.30 14.30 11.71
C SER A 409 9.09 14.55 10.21
N GLU A 410 9.22 15.81 9.81
CA GLU A 410 9.25 16.25 8.40
C GLU A 410 10.38 15.60 7.57
N ASP A 411 11.39 15.03 8.22
CA ASP A 411 12.54 14.37 7.58
C ASP A 411 12.13 13.13 6.76
N TRP A 412 10.98 12.52 7.09
CA TRP A 412 10.42 11.38 6.33
C TRP A 412 9.67 11.80 5.06
N MET A 413 9.54 13.10 4.78
CA MET A 413 8.78 13.63 3.64
C MET A 413 9.65 13.81 2.38
N THR A 414 10.45 12.81 2.03
CA THR A 414 11.49 12.89 0.98
C THR A 414 11.16 12.12 -0.30
N GLY A 415 10.11 11.31 -0.33
CA GLY A 415 9.73 10.52 -1.49
C GLY A 415 8.75 11.27 -2.42
N HIS A 416 8.95 11.13 -3.73
CA HIS A 416 8.01 11.64 -4.73
C HIS A 416 6.66 10.92 -4.70
N MET A 417 5.58 11.65 -4.98
CA MET A 417 4.21 11.13 -5.02
C MET A 417 3.48 11.57 -6.29
N TYR A 418 2.76 10.65 -6.93
CA TYR A 418 2.01 10.86 -8.16
C TYR A 418 0.54 10.50 -7.96
N ILE A 419 -0.33 11.51 -8.03
CA ILE A 419 -1.75 11.40 -7.69
C ILE A 419 -2.57 11.71 -8.94
N PHE A 420 -3.04 10.68 -9.65
CA PHE A 420 -3.62 10.85 -10.99
C PHE A 420 -5.05 10.32 -11.10
N HIS A 421 -5.96 11.01 -11.79
CA HIS A 421 -7.27 10.43 -12.13
C HIS A 421 -8.10 9.92 -10.93
N ASN A 422 -7.86 10.30 -9.68
CA ASN A 422 -8.70 9.82 -8.56
C ASN A 422 -10.04 10.56 -8.53
N THR A 423 -11.02 10.06 -7.77
CA THR A 423 -12.34 10.69 -7.68
C THR A 423 -12.93 10.63 -6.28
N VAL A 424 -13.08 11.79 -5.67
CA VAL A 424 -13.99 12.00 -4.54
C VAL A 424 -15.41 12.12 -5.11
N PHE A 425 -16.20 11.05 -4.99
CA PHE A 425 -17.52 10.93 -5.59
C PHE A 425 -18.63 11.29 -4.59
N ARG A 426 -19.43 12.30 -4.93
CA ARG A 426 -20.59 12.73 -4.13
C ARG A 426 -21.79 11.81 -4.34
N ALA A 427 -21.78 10.63 -3.71
CA ALA A 427 -22.98 9.80 -3.59
C ALA A 427 -23.98 10.39 -2.58
N ASP A 428 -23.47 11.08 -1.55
CA ASP A 428 -24.24 11.78 -0.53
C ASP A 428 -23.44 13.00 0.00
N GLU A 429 -23.99 13.68 1.01
CA GLU A 429 -23.38 14.86 1.62
C GLU A 429 -22.25 14.53 2.64
N TRP A 430 -21.75 13.29 2.69
CA TRP A 430 -20.64 12.90 3.56
C TRP A 430 -19.25 13.08 2.93
N LEU A 431 -19.08 14.12 2.12
CA LEU A 431 -17.79 14.49 1.52
C LEU A 431 -16.69 14.81 2.56
N PRO A 432 -15.40 14.60 2.21
CA PRO A 432 -14.28 14.91 3.10
C PRO A 432 -14.11 16.42 3.29
N THR A 433 -13.49 16.80 4.41
CA THR A 433 -13.13 18.19 4.72
C THR A 433 -11.79 18.64 4.11
N GLY A 434 -11.07 17.74 3.42
CA GLY A 434 -9.92 18.04 2.58
C GLY A 434 -9.68 17.01 1.46
N GLY A 435 -8.98 17.40 0.40
CA GLY A 435 -8.53 16.52 -0.68
C GLY A 435 -7.12 16.02 -0.40
N LEU A 436 -6.14 16.67 -1.01
CA LEU A 436 -4.70 16.38 -0.88
C LEU A 436 -4.13 17.07 0.36
N GLY A 437 -4.10 16.37 1.50
CA GLY A 437 -3.43 16.81 2.73
C GLY A 437 -4.12 17.90 3.55
N GLY A 438 -5.28 18.42 3.14
CA GLY A 438 -6.06 19.37 3.96
C GLY A 438 -5.32 20.68 4.26
N ASP A 439 -4.89 20.88 5.51
CA ASP A 439 -4.04 21.99 5.96
C ASP A 439 -2.62 21.54 6.38
N ARG A 440 -2.32 20.23 6.28
CA ARG A 440 -1.04 19.60 6.62
C ARG A 440 0.06 20.05 5.66
N ILE A 441 1.31 19.83 6.03
CA ILE A 441 2.43 20.02 5.11
C ILE A 441 2.37 18.94 4.03
N VAL A 442 2.61 19.31 2.77
CA VAL A 442 2.72 18.41 1.63
C VAL A 442 3.99 18.75 0.86
N LYS A 443 4.75 17.74 0.44
CA LYS A 443 5.99 17.94 -0.34
C LYS A 443 6.05 16.97 -1.52
N HIS A 444 6.88 17.27 -2.52
CA HIS A 444 7.26 16.36 -3.62
C HIS A 444 6.09 15.67 -4.37
N THR A 445 4.91 16.29 -4.37
CA THR A 445 3.67 15.70 -4.92
C THR A 445 3.30 16.32 -6.25
N VAL A 446 3.09 15.49 -7.27
CA VAL A 446 2.44 15.88 -8.53
C VAL A 446 1.00 15.35 -8.53
N SER A 447 0.01 16.22 -8.71
CA SER A 447 -1.39 15.83 -8.95
C SER A 447 -1.86 16.26 -10.34
N ARG A 448 -2.66 15.40 -11.00
CA ARG A 448 -3.28 15.64 -12.30
C ARG A 448 -4.62 14.92 -12.45
N ASN A 449 -5.59 15.55 -13.08
CA ASN A 449 -6.85 14.94 -13.51
C ASN A 449 -7.69 14.32 -12.38
N ASN A 450 -7.54 14.73 -11.12
CA ASN A 450 -8.33 14.24 -10.00
C ASN A 450 -9.64 15.04 -9.86
N ILE A 451 -10.73 14.38 -9.45
CA ILE A 451 -11.92 15.06 -8.95
C ILE A 451 -11.79 15.22 -7.42
N LEU A 452 -11.50 16.44 -6.97
CA LEU A 452 -11.26 16.82 -5.57
C LEU A 452 -12.48 17.56 -4.99
N HIS A 453 -13.64 16.92 -5.09
CA HIS A 453 -14.94 17.40 -4.58
C HIS A 453 -14.98 17.30 -3.05
N VAL A 454 -14.53 18.35 -2.37
CA VAL A 454 -14.58 18.45 -0.90
C VAL A 454 -15.93 19.01 -0.44
N ARG A 455 -16.21 18.93 0.86
CA ARG A 455 -17.46 19.36 1.51
C ARG A 455 -17.92 20.80 1.24
N GLY A 456 -17.05 21.68 0.74
CA GLY A 456 -17.44 22.99 0.23
C GLY A 456 -16.27 23.95 -0.03
N PRO A 457 -16.53 25.15 -0.54
CA PRO A 457 -15.49 26.09 -0.96
C PRO A 457 -14.63 26.66 0.18
N ARG A 458 -15.00 26.42 1.44
CA ARG A 458 -14.20 26.77 2.63
C ARG A 458 -13.31 25.64 3.13
N ASN A 459 -13.31 24.48 2.47
CA ASN A 459 -12.39 23.36 2.70
C ASN A 459 -11.18 23.46 1.77
N HIS A 460 -10.22 22.53 1.87
CA HIS A 460 -8.99 22.52 1.07
C HIS A 460 -9.00 21.32 0.11
N SER A 461 -9.17 21.54 -1.19
CA SER A 461 -8.98 20.47 -2.19
C SER A 461 -7.50 20.08 -2.32
N ALA A 462 -6.59 21.03 -2.17
CA ALA A 462 -5.17 20.76 -1.95
C ALA A 462 -4.59 21.65 -0.83
N SER A 463 -3.60 21.13 -0.10
CA SER A 463 -2.94 21.86 0.97
C SER A 463 -2.30 23.15 0.49
N ASN A 464 -2.55 24.23 1.22
CA ASN A 464 -1.93 25.55 1.06
C ASN A 464 -1.04 25.92 2.26
N ASN A 465 -0.48 24.93 2.96
CA ASN A 465 0.44 25.18 4.07
C ASN A 465 1.71 25.89 3.58
N ARG A 466 2.17 26.92 4.31
CA ARG A 466 3.34 27.74 3.92
C ARG A 466 4.68 26.99 3.93
N ARG A 467 4.72 25.75 4.43
CA ARG A 467 5.89 24.84 4.37
C ARG A 467 5.87 23.86 3.19
N ASN A 468 4.87 23.95 2.32
CA ASN A 468 4.79 23.11 1.12
C ASN A 468 5.96 23.43 0.17
N THR A 469 6.55 22.39 -0.43
CA THR A 469 7.70 22.55 -1.36
C THR A 469 7.78 21.38 -2.34
N GLY A 470 8.23 21.64 -3.57
CA GLY A 470 8.33 20.62 -4.62
C GLY A 470 6.98 20.01 -5.06
N ASN A 471 5.86 20.68 -4.79
CA ASN A 471 4.55 20.25 -5.25
C ASN A 471 4.21 20.87 -6.61
N ASP A 472 3.41 20.15 -7.38
CA ASP A 472 2.89 20.53 -8.67
C ASP A 472 1.44 20.03 -8.75
N PHE A 473 0.50 20.91 -8.39
CA PHE A 473 -0.95 20.60 -8.43
C PHE A 473 -1.55 21.38 -9.60
N ASP A 474 -2.07 20.67 -10.59
CA ASP A 474 -2.61 21.25 -11.81
C ASP A 474 -3.57 20.28 -12.53
N TYR A 475 -4.40 20.76 -13.45
CA TYR A 475 -5.40 19.95 -14.18
C TYR A 475 -6.37 19.15 -13.28
N ASP A 476 -6.52 19.46 -12.00
CA ASP A 476 -7.51 18.82 -11.12
C ASP A 476 -8.87 19.56 -11.24
N PHE A 477 -9.98 18.90 -10.90
CA PHE A 477 -11.34 19.47 -10.88
C PHE A 477 -11.83 19.55 -9.43
N PHE A 478 -11.99 20.77 -8.91
CA PHE A 478 -12.06 21.03 -7.48
C PHE A 478 -13.01 22.17 -7.10
N ASN A 479 -13.68 22.07 -5.95
CA ASN A 479 -14.53 23.14 -5.41
C ASN A 479 -13.89 23.92 -4.25
N GLY A 480 -12.90 23.34 -3.55
CA GLY A 480 -12.25 23.91 -2.37
C GLY A 480 -11.11 24.91 -2.64
N ARG A 481 -10.37 25.26 -1.59
CA ARG A 481 -9.10 25.99 -1.69
C ARG A 481 -7.97 25.11 -2.24
N VAL A 482 -7.03 25.77 -2.90
CA VAL A 482 -5.74 25.26 -3.38
C VAL A 482 -4.68 26.35 -3.10
N PRO A 483 -3.37 26.11 -3.24
CA PRO A 483 -2.37 27.16 -3.16
C PRO A 483 -2.55 28.28 -4.19
N GLU A 484 -1.93 29.42 -3.94
CA GLU A 484 -1.68 30.44 -4.96
C GLU A 484 -0.60 29.92 -5.94
N GLY A 485 -0.77 30.19 -7.24
CA GLY A 485 0.15 29.73 -8.30
C GLY A 485 -0.01 28.27 -8.73
N HIS A 486 -0.90 27.51 -8.10
CA HIS A 486 -1.29 26.14 -8.51
C HIS A 486 -2.63 26.15 -9.28
N GLU A 487 -2.96 25.04 -9.95
CA GLU A 487 -4.19 24.87 -10.75
C GLU A 487 -4.33 25.92 -11.87
N ALA A 488 -3.25 26.18 -12.62
CA ALA A 488 -3.24 27.10 -13.75
C ALA A 488 -4.10 26.61 -14.93
N HIS A 489 -4.22 25.29 -15.09
CA HIS A 489 -5.10 24.59 -16.05
C HIS A 489 -6.21 23.79 -15.33
N GLY A 490 -6.23 23.83 -13.99
CA GLY A 490 -7.25 23.19 -13.17
C GLY A 490 -8.62 23.86 -13.27
N ILE A 491 -9.67 23.09 -12.96
CA ILE A 491 -11.07 23.49 -13.12
C ILE A 491 -11.71 23.73 -11.76
N ARG A 492 -12.11 24.98 -11.50
CA ARG A 492 -12.88 25.32 -10.29
C ARG A 492 -14.38 25.10 -10.52
N GLY A 493 -14.98 24.15 -9.79
CA GLY A 493 -16.42 23.90 -9.83
C GLY A 493 -16.80 22.57 -9.18
N GLU A 494 -18.02 22.10 -9.44
CA GLU A 494 -18.49 20.77 -9.02
C GLU A 494 -18.81 19.89 -10.24
N PRO A 495 -18.44 18.60 -10.23
CA PRO A 495 -18.69 17.67 -11.33
C PRO A 495 -20.18 17.33 -11.51
N ALA A 496 -20.65 17.40 -12.75
CA ALA A 496 -21.85 16.71 -13.19
C ALA A 496 -21.50 15.28 -13.66
N TYR A 497 -22.18 14.27 -13.12
CA TYR A 497 -22.00 12.86 -13.49
C TYR A 497 -23.07 12.37 -14.46
N ALA A 498 -22.77 11.33 -15.22
CA ALA A 498 -23.71 10.71 -16.16
C ALA A 498 -24.95 10.11 -15.44
N THR A 499 -26.07 9.99 -16.15
CA THR A 499 -27.29 9.36 -15.62
C THR A 499 -27.03 7.92 -15.20
N GLY A 500 -27.40 7.56 -13.97
CA GLY A 500 -27.09 6.24 -13.39
C GLY A 500 -25.66 6.09 -12.88
N ALA A 501 -24.94 7.19 -12.66
CA ALA A 501 -23.70 7.18 -11.91
C ALA A 501 -23.93 6.84 -10.42
N GLY A 502 -22.99 6.11 -9.83
CA GLY A 502 -23.08 5.51 -8.50
C GLY A 502 -22.42 4.14 -8.43
N PHE A 503 -22.54 3.51 -7.26
CA PHE A 503 -22.04 2.17 -6.97
C PHE A 503 -23.22 1.23 -6.71
N ASP A 504 -23.20 0.05 -7.31
CA ASP A 504 -24.14 -1.04 -7.05
C ASP A 504 -23.54 -2.01 -6.02
N PRO A 505 -24.05 -2.06 -4.77
CA PRO A 505 -23.52 -2.93 -3.73
C PRO A 505 -23.79 -4.43 -3.97
N ALA A 506 -24.75 -4.78 -4.84
CA ALA A 506 -25.11 -6.16 -5.15
C ALA A 506 -24.15 -6.78 -6.18
N THR A 507 -23.84 -6.06 -7.26
CA THR A 507 -22.83 -6.50 -8.25
C THR A 507 -21.39 -6.08 -7.91
N LYS A 508 -21.20 -5.18 -6.94
CA LYS A 508 -19.92 -4.52 -6.64
C LYS A 508 -19.34 -3.78 -7.85
N THR A 509 -20.19 -3.25 -8.73
CA THR A 509 -19.77 -2.44 -9.89
C THR A 509 -20.07 -0.96 -9.69
N GLY A 510 -19.37 -0.08 -10.41
CA GLY A 510 -19.52 1.37 -10.28
C GLY A 510 -19.41 2.13 -11.59
N ARG A 511 -20.28 3.14 -11.76
CA ARG A 511 -20.28 4.09 -12.87
C ARG A 511 -19.99 5.48 -12.31
N PHE A 512 -18.84 6.05 -12.64
CA PHE A 512 -18.41 7.35 -12.12
C PHE A 512 -18.04 8.33 -13.26
N GLN A 513 -18.51 8.03 -14.48
CA GLN A 513 -18.27 8.83 -15.67
C GLN A 513 -18.91 10.22 -15.53
N LEU A 514 -18.17 11.25 -15.94
CA LEU A 514 -18.72 12.59 -16.06
C LEU A 514 -19.81 12.66 -17.13
N ALA A 515 -20.78 13.56 -16.95
CA ALA A 515 -21.74 13.88 -18.01
C ALA A 515 -21.02 14.56 -19.19
N PRO A 516 -21.47 14.39 -20.45
CA PRO A 516 -20.80 14.98 -21.62
C PRO A 516 -20.70 16.51 -21.63
N ASN A 517 -21.48 17.21 -20.78
CA ASN A 517 -21.47 18.66 -20.58
C ASN A 517 -20.81 19.09 -19.26
N SER A 518 -20.18 18.17 -18.52
CA SER A 518 -19.47 18.46 -17.28
C SER A 518 -18.11 19.11 -17.59
N PRO A 519 -17.67 20.16 -16.86
CA PRO A 519 -16.44 20.87 -17.18
C PRO A 519 -15.17 20.01 -17.28
N GLY A 520 -15.02 18.98 -16.43
CA GLY A 520 -13.86 18.07 -16.47
C GLY A 520 -13.88 17.02 -17.57
N ALA A 521 -14.91 17.01 -18.43
CA ALA A 521 -15.13 15.95 -19.39
C ALA A 521 -14.34 16.23 -20.70
N SER A 522 -13.37 15.37 -21.04
CA SER A 522 -12.35 15.57 -22.08
C SER A 522 -11.54 16.87 -21.90
N ALA A 523 -11.11 17.11 -20.66
CA ALA A 523 -10.35 18.29 -20.26
C ALA A 523 -9.06 17.97 -19.47
N GLY A 524 -8.76 16.69 -19.22
CA GLY A 524 -7.56 16.28 -18.48
C GLY A 524 -6.29 16.31 -19.34
N GLN A 525 -5.13 16.40 -18.70
CA GLN A 525 -3.83 16.24 -19.34
C GLN A 525 -3.60 14.76 -19.72
N PRO A 526 -3.20 14.42 -20.96
CA PRO A 526 -2.73 13.07 -21.27
C PRO A 526 -1.45 12.73 -20.51
N ILE A 527 -1.48 11.70 -19.66
CA ILE A 527 -0.32 11.23 -18.88
C ILE A 527 0.19 9.90 -19.48
N PRO A 528 1.47 9.79 -19.87
CA PRO A 528 2.05 8.55 -20.40
C PRO A 528 1.78 7.35 -19.48
N ASN A 529 1.30 6.25 -20.05
CA ASN A 529 0.92 5.00 -19.36
C ASN A 529 -0.12 5.10 -18.21
N PHE A 530 -0.69 6.28 -17.92
CA PHE A 530 -1.72 6.48 -16.88
C PHE A 530 -3.05 7.00 -17.43
N SER A 531 -3.08 7.54 -18.66
CA SER A 531 -4.31 7.96 -19.37
C SER A 531 -4.64 7.09 -20.59
N ASP A 532 -3.95 5.96 -20.80
CA ASP A 532 -4.18 5.07 -21.95
C ASP A 532 -5.67 4.68 -22.12
N GLY A 533 -6.20 4.79 -23.35
CA GLY A 533 -7.54 4.30 -23.70
C GLY A 533 -8.70 5.30 -23.58
N PHE A 534 -8.44 6.58 -23.35
CA PHE A 534 -9.50 7.61 -23.42
C PHE A 534 -10.08 7.77 -24.83
N ILE A 535 -11.29 8.34 -24.92
CA ILE A 535 -11.91 8.75 -26.20
C ILE A 535 -12.19 10.26 -26.22
N GLY A 536 -12.03 10.89 -27.38
CA GLY A 536 -12.13 12.35 -27.55
C GLY A 536 -10.76 12.98 -27.81
N GLN A 537 -10.63 14.28 -27.54
CA GLN A 537 -9.38 15.05 -27.75
C GLN A 537 -8.42 14.95 -26.56
N ALA A 538 -8.94 14.59 -25.39
CA ALA A 538 -8.25 14.53 -24.11
C ALA A 538 -9.00 13.57 -23.18
N PRO A 539 -8.34 13.00 -22.15
CA PRO A 539 -9.01 12.17 -21.15
C PRO A 539 -10.01 12.98 -20.31
N ASP A 540 -10.98 12.27 -19.73
CA ASP A 540 -11.82 12.82 -18.67
C ASP A 540 -11.01 12.97 -17.37
N ILE A 541 -11.26 14.06 -16.65
CA ILE A 541 -10.82 14.22 -15.27
C ILE A 541 -11.63 13.25 -14.40
N GLY A 542 -10.94 12.49 -13.54
CA GLY A 542 -11.50 11.45 -12.68
C GLY A 542 -11.16 10.02 -13.11
N ALA A 543 -11.67 9.06 -12.33
CA ALA A 543 -11.27 7.66 -12.33
C ALA A 543 -11.82 6.84 -13.50
N HIS A 544 -12.91 7.32 -14.08
CA HIS A 544 -13.77 6.54 -14.94
C HIS A 544 -13.96 7.30 -16.26
N GLN A 545 -13.14 6.96 -17.25
CA GLN A 545 -13.21 7.51 -18.60
C GLN A 545 -14.57 7.17 -19.26
N ARG A 546 -15.17 8.12 -19.98
CA ARG A 546 -16.42 7.92 -20.72
C ARG A 546 -16.32 6.72 -21.66
N GLY A 547 -17.41 5.97 -21.80
CA GLY A 547 -17.47 4.82 -22.72
C GLY A 547 -16.69 3.58 -22.27
N ALA A 548 -15.93 3.64 -21.18
CA ALA A 548 -15.42 2.46 -20.49
C ALA A 548 -16.59 1.58 -19.96
N PRO A 549 -16.37 0.27 -19.75
CA PRO A 549 -17.28 -0.57 -18.97
C PRO A 549 -17.37 -0.07 -17.52
N PRO A 550 -18.39 -0.51 -16.74
CA PRO A 550 -18.40 -0.32 -15.29
C PRO A 550 -17.06 -0.70 -14.65
N MET A 551 -16.60 0.07 -13.66
CA MET A 551 -15.50 -0.36 -12.81
C MET A 551 -16.01 -1.49 -11.91
N GLU A 552 -15.17 -2.47 -11.63
CA GLU A 552 -15.51 -3.66 -10.86
C GLU A 552 -14.64 -3.72 -9.60
N PHE A 553 -15.24 -4.06 -8.46
CA PHE A 553 -14.57 -4.09 -7.16
C PHE A 553 -14.91 -5.37 -6.40
N GLY A 554 -14.10 -5.73 -5.41
CA GLY A 554 -14.38 -6.88 -4.53
C GLY A 554 -14.26 -8.23 -5.24
N VAL A 555 -14.81 -9.30 -4.63
CA VAL A 555 -14.38 -10.67 -4.94
C VAL A 555 -14.80 -11.14 -6.33
N GLY A 556 -15.82 -10.49 -6.92
CA GLY A 556 -16.33 -10.77 -8.26
C GLY A 556 -15.57 -10.09 -9.41
N ALA A 557 -14.74 -9.07 -9.13
CA ALA A 557 -14.18 -8.21 -10.18
C ALA A 557 -13.29 -8.97 -11.19
N HIS A 558 -13.58 -8.80 -12.48
CA HIS A 558 -12.84 -9.40 -13.59
C HIS A 558 -12.65 -10.93 -13.42
N ARG A 559 -13.77 -11.66 -13.23
CA ARG A 559 -13.85 -13.14 -13.23
C ARG A 559 -14.30 -13.70 -14.58
#